data_AF-A0A959KYP9-F1
#
_entry.id   AF-A0A959KYP9-F1
#
_cell.length_a   1.000
_cell.length_b   1.000
_cell.length_c   1.000
_cell.angle_alpha   90.00
_cell.angle_beta   90.00
_cell.angle_gamma   90.00
#
_symmetry.space_group_name_H-M   'P 1'
#
loop_
_entity.id
_entity.type
_entity.pdbx_description
1 polymer ?
#
loop_
_entity_poly.entity_id
_entity_poly.type
_entity_poly.pdbx_seq_one_letter_code
_entity_poly.pdbx_strand_id
1 'polypeptide(L)'
;MKDLILDGEVYEVKKFFAIKSIALATFFGSPLAAGFLIGQNYRNQGNSALGVVAVVAGILTTILLFIGILSLPDQVVSKIPNLLVPLIYTTMISFFVDRLQGPFLRIHRQQNGGFYSMWIAFGVGFICMLTLVGFLWGSVLVNPDNFDKDTYDQGMTAFKSNEEEALKLFTLLDNEDFDQASDFIKNTGIAKWLENLKILAEMDKLEGIYPDLKEQNELLRRYCQLRIQSYQLIHKKIIQHTSSLDVQIEDLDRMIGNILEKLNRNK
;
A
#
# COMPACT_ATOMS: atom_id res chain seq x y z
N MET A 1 29.33 33.65 20.39
CA MET A 1 30.28 32.53 20.24
C MET A 1 31.59 33.07 20.81
N LYS A 2 32.17 32.46 21.84
CA LYS A 2 33.44 32.92 22.41
C LYS A 2 34.47 31.86 22.09
N ASP A 3 35.31 32.16 21.11
CA ASP A 3 36.48 31.37 20.79
C ASP A 3 37.46 31.42 21.96
N LEU A 4 38.09 30.29 22.26
CA LEU A 4 39.16 30.25 23.24
C LEU A 4 40.44 30.63 22.54
N ILE A 5 40.98 31.81 22.88
CA ILE A 5 42.29 32.25 22.38
C ILE A 5 43.33 31.76 23.38
N LEU A 6 44.13 30.78 22.95
CA LEU A 6 45.32 30.31 23.66
C LEU A 6 46.50 30.45 22.70
N ASP A 7 47.57 31.11 23.14
CA ASP A 7 48.81 31.29 22.37
C ASP A 7 48.63 31.87 20.95
N GLY A 8 47.61 32.70 20.74
CA GLY A 8 47.32 33.31 19.44
C GLY A 8 46.54 32.42 18.47
N GLU A 9 46.22 31.18 18.86
CA GLU A 9 45.37 30.28 18.10
C GLU A 9 43.92 30.31 18.60
N VAL A 10 42.99 30.38 17.65
CA VAL A 10 41.54 30.34 17.89
C VAL A 10 41.11 28.87 17.93
N TYR A 11 40.85 28.36 19.13
CA TYR A 11 40.28 27.03 19.32
C TYR A 11 38.75 27.11 19.33
N GLU A 12 38.12 26.55 18.29
CA GLU A 12 36.67 26.45 18.20
C GLU A 12 36.15 25.45 19.24
N VAL A 13 35.41 25.93 20.24
CA VAL A 13 34.77 25.07 21.24
C VAL A 13 33.60 24.34 20.60
N LYS A 14 33.85 23.09 20.18
CA LYS A 14 32.84 22.25 19.52
C LYS A 14 31.67 21.94 20.46
N LYS A 15 30.46 22.04 19.92
CA LYS A 15 29.21 21.70 20.62
C LYS A 15 28.74 20.30 20.26
N PHE A 16 27.98 19.68 21.15
CA PHE A 16 27.40 18.35 20.92
C PHE A 16 25.87 18.38 21.04
N PHE A 17 25.21 17.42 20.40
CA PHE A 17 23.81 17.13 20.62
C PHE A 17 23.67 16.23 21.85
N ALA A 18 22.84 16.66 22.80
CA ALA A 18 22.52 15.85 23.97
C ALA A 18 21.63 14.66 23.57
N ILE A 19 21.64 13.58 24.37
CA ILE A 19 20.80 12.39 24.15
C ILE A 19 19.32 12.77 23.99
N LYS A 20 18.80 13.68 24.83
CA LYS A 20 17.42 14.17 24.72
C LYS A 20 17.13 14.89 23.40
N SER A 21 18.10 15.65 22.88
CA SER A 21 17.97 16.34 21.59
C SER A 21 17.97 15.33 20.44
N ILE A 22 18.82 14.29 20.52
CA ILE A 22 18.85 13.19 19.54
C ILE A 22 17.53 12.44 19.55
N ALA A 23 17.01 12.08 20.73
CA ALA A 23 15.73 11.41 20.88
C ALA A 23 14.57 12.24 20.29
N LEU A 24 14.54 13.55 20.55
CA LEU A 24 13.54 14.46 19.99
C LEU A 24 13.59 14.47 18.45
N ALA A 25 14.76 14.64 17.87
CA ALA A 25 14.91 14.63 16.40
C ALA A 25 14.56 13.27 15.80
N THR A 26 14.89 12.18 16.49
CA THR A 26 14.58 10.81 16.08
C THR A 26 13.08 10.59 16.03
N PHE A 27 12.36 10.96 17.08
CA PHE A 27 10.92 10.77 17.20
C PHE A 27 10.13 11.47 16.08
N PHE A 28 10.54 12.67 15.69
CA PHE A 28 9.88 13.43 14.62
C PHE A 28 10.44 13.12 13.23
N GLY A 29 11.73 12.80 13.12
CA GLY A 29 12.47 12.76 11.85
C GLY A 29 12.96 11.39 11.41
N SER A 30 12.62 10.31 12.13
CA SER A 30 13.07 8.92 11.92
C SER A 30 14.52 8.63 12.37
N PRO A 31 14.97 7.35 12.33
CA PRO A 31 16.37 6.98 12.56
C PRO A 31 17.39 7.73 11.69
N LEU A 32 17.00 8.23 10.52
CA LEU A 32 17.81 9.09 9.66
C LEU A 32 18.29 10.35 10.40
N ALA A 33 17.36 11.05 11.08
CA ALA A 33 17.68 12.23 11.87
C ALA A 33 18.63 11.89 13.02
N ALA A 34 18.43 10.74 13.66
CA ALA A 34 19.33 10.24 14.69
C ALA A 34 20.75 10.02 14.15
N GLY A 35 20.87 9.31 13.02
CA GLY A 35 22.15 9.02 12.38
C GLY A 35 22.94 10.28 12.04
N PHE A 36 22.25 11.33 11.56
CA PHE A 36 22.85 12.64 11.30
C PHE A 36 23.39 13.31 12.58
N LEU A 37 22.60 13.38 13.64
CA LEU A 37 23.01 14.04 14.89
C LEU A 37 24.11 13.26 15.64
N ILE A 38 24.00 11.93 15.69
CA ILE A 38 25.02 11.03 16.26
C ILE A 38 26.32 11.17 15.44
N GLY A 39 26.20 11.22 14.11
CA GLY A 39 27.33 11.39 13.20
C GLY A 39 28.04 12.72 13.41
N GLN A 40 27.28 13.80 13.61
CA GLN A 40 27.85 15.11 13.93
C GLN A 40 28.59 15.09 15.27
N ASN A 41 28.06 14.40 16.29
CA ASN A 41 28.76 14.23 17.56
C ASN A 41 30.11 13.53 17.38
N TYR A 42 30.18 12.45 16.59
CA TYR A 42 31.45 11.75 16.33
C TYR A 42 32.45 12.62 15.55
N ARG A 43 31.98 13.36 14.55
CA ARG A 43 32.83 14.33 13.82
C ARG A 43 33.37 15.41 14.75
N ASN A 44 32.54 15.88 15.68
CA ASN A 44 32.95 16.88 16.66
C ASN A 44 33.96 16.31 17.68
N GLN A 45 33.93 15.00 17.93
CA GLN A 45 34.97 14.29 18.70
C GLN A 45 36.25 14.00 17.90
N GLY A 46 36.31 14.34 16.62
CA GLY A 46 37.44 14.04 15.73
C GLY A 46 37.38 12.65 15.08
N ASN A 47 36.31 11.88 15.28
CA ASN A 47 36.13 10.57 14.67
C ASN A 47 35.16 10.63 13.47
N SER A 48 35.65 11.17 12.35
CA SER A 48 34.84 11.33 11.13
C SER A 48 34.38 10.00 10.53
N ALA A 49 35.16 8.93 10.67
CA ALA A 49 34.81 7.59 10.19
C ALA A 49 33.57 7.04 10.88
N LEU A 50 33.53 7.05 12.22
CA LEU A 50 32.33 6.70 12.98
C LEU A 50 31.17 7.65 12.69
N GLY A 51 31.48 8.91 12.39
CA GLY A 51 30.49 9.89 11.94
C GLY A 51 29.74 9.45 10.68
N VAL A 52 30.46 8.98 9.66
CA VAL A 52 29.87 8.46 8.42
C VAL A 52 29.10 7.17 8.69
N VAL A 53 29.64 6.25 9.48
CA VAL A 53 28.97 4.99 9.85
C VAL A 53 27.63 5.27 10.51
N ALA A 54 27.54 6.25 11.43
CA ALA A 54 26.29 6.61 12.08
C ALA A 54 25.23 7.12 11.09
N VAL A 55 25.61 7.94 10.10
CA VAL A 55 24.69 8.43 9.06
C VAL A 55 24.19 7.30 8.20
N VAL A 56 25.10 6.44 7.72
CA VAL A 56 24.75 5.27 6.88
C VAL A 56 23.84 4.30 7.64
N ALA A 57 24.16 4.01 8.91
CA ALA A 57 23.32 3.17 9.76
C ALA A 57 21.91 3.77 9.95
N GLY A 58 21.80 5.10 10.13
CA GLY A 58 20.51 5.79 10.20
C GLY A 58 19.69 5.64 8.91
N ILE A 59 20.31 5.86 7.75
CA ILE A 59 19.67 5.67 6.43
C ILE A 59 19.19 4.23 6.27
N LEU A 60 20.06 3.24 6.48
CA LEU A 60 19.73 1.82 6.33
C LEU A 60 18.62 1.39 7.29
N THR A 61 18.64 1.87 8.53
CA THR A 61 17.59 1.57 9.52
C THR A 61 16.26 2.16 9.08
N THR A 62 16.24 3.40 8.58
CA THR A 62 15.02 4.00 8.04
C THR A 62 14.49 3.19 6.86
N ILE A 63 15.33 2.84 5.89
CA ILE A 63 14.92 2.02 4.73
C ILE A 63 14.35 0.68 5.19
N LEU A 64 15.03 -0.01 6.09
CA LEU A 64 14.59 -1.32 6.60
C LEU A 64 13.24 -1.23 7.33
N LEU A 65 13.01 -0.17 8.11
CA LEU A 65 11.71 0.06 8.76
C LEU A 65 10.60 0.27 7.73
N PHE A 66 10.84 1.09 6.69
CA PHE A 66 9.85 1.31 5.64
C PHE A 66 9.56 0.04 4.85
N ILE A 67 10.60 -0.70 4.42
CA ILE A 67 10.42 -2.00 3.75
C ILE A 67 9.62 -2.95 4.65
N GLY A 68 9.96 -3.03 5.93
CA GLY A 68 9.26 -3.87 6.90
C GLY A 68 7.78 -3.51 7.02
N ILE A 69 7.45 -2.22 7.13
CA ILE A 69 6.06 -1.75 7.24
C ILE A 69 5.29 -1.98 5.94
N LEU A 70 5.89 -1.65 4.79
CA LEU A 70 5.26 -1.79 3.47
C LEU A 70 5.07 -3.26 3.06
N SER A 71 5.80 -4.19 3.69
CA SER A 71 5.63 -5.64 3.46
C SER A 71 4.53 -6.27 4.32
N LEU A 72 3.91 -5.50 5.23
CA LEU A 72 2.84 -6.02 6.09
C LEU A 72 1.47 -5.92 5.42
N PRO A 73 0.59 -6.93 5.58
CA PRO A 73 -0.80 -6.85 5.14
C PRO A 73 -1.60 -5.76 5.88
N ASP A 74 -2.57 -5.13 5.21
CA ASP A 74 -3.39 -4.04 5.76
C ASP A 74 -4.12 -4.40 7.06
N GLN A 75 -4.57 -5.65 7.18
CA GLN A 75 -5.21 -6.18 8.40
C GLN A 75 -4.29 -6.19 9.64
N VAL A 76 -2.97 -6.18 9.43
CA VAL A 76 -1.98 -6.09 10.50
C VAL A 76 -1.68 -4.63 10.80
N VAL A 77 -1.44 -3.82 9.75
CA VAL A 77 -1.08 -2.40 9.87
C VAL A 77 -2.17 -1.61 10.59
N SER A 78 -3.44 -1.86 10.26
CA SER A 78 -4.60 -1.19 10.89
C SER A 78 -4.73 -1.41 12.40
N LYS A 79 -4.07 -2.44 12.96
CA LYS A 79 -4.07 -2.74 14.39
C LYS A 79 -2.89 -2.10 15.13
N ILE A 80 -1.88 -1.59 14.41
CA ILE A 80 -0.69 -1.00 15.01
C ILE A 80 -0.99 0.47 15.35
N PRO A 81 -0.87 0.89 16.63
CA PRO A 81 -1.03 2.29 16.99
C PRO A 81 0.03 3.16 16.32
N ASN A 82 -0.36 4.30 15.74
CA ASN A 82 0.54 5.19 14.98
C ASN A 82 1.81 5.61 15.76
N LEU A 83 1.73 5.72 17.09
CA LEU A 83 2.83 6.15 17.94
C LEU A 83 3.79 5.02 18.33
N LEU A 84 3.38 3.76 18.15
CA LEU A 84 4.12 2.60 18.66
C LEU A 84 5.48 2.47 17.98
N VAL A 85 5.51 2.54 16.64
CA VAL A 85 6.76 2.42 15.88
C VAL A 85 7.74 3.56 16.22
N PRO A 86 7.33 4.85 16.21
CA PRO A 86 8.16 5.96 16.69
C PRO A 86 8.74 5.78 18.08
N LEU A 87 7.92 5.34 19.04
CA LEU A 87 8.37 5.12 20.41
C LEU A 87 9.40 4.00 20.51
N ILE A 88 9.19 2.89 19.81
CA ILE A 88 10.10 1.74 19.84
C ILE A 88 11.47 2.14 19.29
N TYR A 89 11.55 2.67 18.06
CA TYR A 89 12.86 2.98 17.48
C TYR A 89 13.54 4.12 18.24
N THR A 90 12.80 5.12 18.74
CA THR A 90 13.38 6.24 19.51
C THR A 90 13.97 5.74 20.82
N THR A 91 13.28 4.83 21.50
CA THR A 91 13.76 4.23 22.75
C THR A 91 15.01 3.39 22.51
N MET A 92 14.98 2.53 21.48
CA MET A 92 16.13 1.71 21.13
C MET A 92 17.36 2.56 20.76
N ILE A 93 17.18 3.57 19.91
CA ILE A 93 18.27 4.46 19.51
C ILE A 93 18.79 5.25 20.71
N SER A 94 17.92 5.78 21.57
CA SER A 94 18.33 6.51 22.77
C SER A 94 19.16 5.63 23.70
N PHE A 95 18.80 4.35 23.85
CA PHE A 95 19.57 3.37 24.61
C PHE A 95 20.97 3.14 24.00
N PHE A 96 21.06 2.94 22.68
CA PHE A 96 22.35 2.78 22.01
C PHE A 96 23.22 4.03 22.11
N VAL A 97 22.64 5.22 21.96
CA VAL A 97 23.36 6.49 22.05
C VAL A 97 23.87 6.74 23.46
N ASP A 98 23.08 6.46 24.50
CA ASP A 98 23.55 6.57 25.88
C ASP A 98 24.72 5.61 26.15
N ARG A 99 24.65 4.39 25.62
CA ARG A 99 25.74 3.42 25.76
C ARG A 99 27.01 3.82 25.03
N LEU A 100 26.90 4.38 23.82
CA LEU A 100 28.04 4.71 22.96
C LEU A 100 28.64 6.10 23.24
N GLN A 101 27.80 7.12 23.42
CA GLN A 101 28.21 8.52 23.58
C GLN A 101 27.94 9.09 24.99
N GLY A 102 27.11 8.43 25.80
CA GLY A 102 26.70 8.94 27.12
C GLY A 102 27.84 9.24 28.09
N PRO A 103 28.88 8.38 28.26
CA PRO A 103 30.02 8.67 29.12
C PRO A 103 30.71 9.99 28.75
N PHE A 104 31.02 10.17 27.47
CA PHE A 104 31.66 11.39 26.95
C PHE A 104 30.77 12.63 27.12
N LEU A 105 29.48 12.52 26.75
CA LEU A 105 28.54 13.65 26.85
C LEU A 105 28.32 14.10 28.30
N ARG A 106 28.39 13.19 29.27
CA ARG A 106 28.30 13.53 30.70
C ARG A 106 29.54 14.30 31.17
N ILE A 107 30.74 13.87 30.77
CA ILE A 107 31.99 14.58 31.09
C ILE A 107 31.97 15.98 30.47
N HIS A 108 31.61 16.09 29.18
CA HIS A 108 31.48 17.39 28.50
C HIS A 108 30.50 18.32 29.23
N ARG A 109 29.39 17.79 29.74
CA ARG A 109 28.44 18.57 30.55
C ARG A 109 29.02 19.00 31.89
N GLN A 110 29.75 18.15 32.60
CA GLN A 110 30.38 18.47 33.88
C GLN A 110 31.45 19.56 33.72
N GLN A 111 32.12 19.60 32.56
CA GLN A 111 33.10 20.64 32.22
C GLN A 111 32.45 21.94 31.71
N ASN A 112 31.13 22.12 31.88
CA ASN A 112 30.36 23.25 31.35
C ASN A 112 30.47 23.43 29.83
N GLY A 113 30.70 22.33 29.12
CA GLY A 113 30.78 22.30 27.66
C GLY A 113 29.43 22.62 27.00
N GLY A 114 29.49 23.33 25.87
CA GLY A 114 28.30 23.76 25.14
C GLY A 114 27.56 22.62 24.44
N PHE A 115 26.22 22.68 24.45
CA PHE A 115 25.35 21.79 23.67
C PHE A 115 24.52 22.60 22.67
N TYR A 116 24.13 21.95 21.57
CA TYR A 116 23.11 22.51 20.69
C TYR A 116 21.74 22.53 21.38
N SER A 117 20.93 23.53 21.04
CA SER A 117 19.57 23.66 21.56
C SER A 117 18.66 22.57 20.99
N MET A 118 17.57 22.26 21.70
CA MET A 118 16.58 21.30 21.23
C MET A 118 15.87 21.77 19.95
N TRP A 119 15.74 23.08 19.73
CA TRP A 119 15.16 23.65 18.51
C TRP A 119 15.95 23.31 17.25
N ILE A 120 17.29 23.31 17.33
CA ILE A 120 18.14 22.91 16.21
C ILE A 120 17.91 21.42 15.89
N ALA A 121 17.87 20.57 16.92
CA ALA A 121 17.65 19.14 16.75
C ALA A 121 16.24 18.85 16.18
N PHE A 122 15.21 19.54 16.67
CA PHE A 122 13.86 19.47 16.12
C PHE A 122 13.82 19.89 14.66
N GLY A 123 14.49 20.99 14.29
CA GLY A 123 14.58 21.46 12.90
C GLY A 123 15.23 20.42 11.97
N VAL A 124 16.30 19.76 12.42
CA VAL A 124 16.92 18.64 11.67
C VAL A 124 15.92 17.50 11.50
N GLY A 125 15.23 17.10 12.58
CA GLY A 125 14.20 16.07 12.51
C GLY A 125 13.08 16.41 11.52
N PHE A 126 12.62 17.66 11.54
CA PHE A 126 11.59 18.16 10.64
C PHE A 126 12.03 18.14 9.17
N ILE A 127 13.28 18.53 8.86
CA ILE A 127 13.83 18.45 7.50
C ILE A 127 13.90 16.99 7.01
N CYS A 128 14.36 16.07 7.87
CA CYS A 128 14.35 14.64 7.54
C CYS A 128 12.93 14.13 7.28
N MET A 129 11.96 14.52 8.11
CA MET A 129 10.55 14.18 7.91
C MET A 129 10.03 14.69 6.56
N LEU A 130 10.27 15.96 6.23
CA LEU A 130 9.86 16.53 4.93
C LEU A 130 10.52 15.83 3.75
N THR A 131 11.78 15.42 3.89
CA THR A 131 12.49 14.66 2.84
C THR A 131 11.83 13.31 2.60
N LEU A 132 11.46 12.59 3.67
CA LEU A 132 10.77 11.31 3.56
C LEU A 132 9.36 11.46 2.99
N VAL A 133 8.59 12.44 3.48
CA VAL A 133 7.25 12.76 2.95
C VAL A 133 7.34 13.15 1.48
N GLY A 134 8.30 13.99 1.11
CA GLY A 134 8.53 14.41 -0.28
C GLY A 134 8.93 13.25 -1.19
N PHE A 135 9.73 12.29 -0.70
CA PHE A 135 10.05 11.08 -1.43
C PHE A 135 8.82 10.20 -1.67
N LEU A 136 8.00 9.99 -0.63
CA LEU A 136 6.75 9.21 -0.75
C LEU A 136 5.75 9.88 -1.69
N TRP A 137 5.51 11.19 -1.53
CA TRP A 137 4.66 11.97 -2.44
C TRP A 137 5.20 11.96 -3.87
N GLY A 138 6.52 12.11 -4.05
CA GLY A 138 7.16 12.03 -5.35
C GLY A 138 6.96 10.66 -6.02
N SER A 139 6.99 9.57 -5.25
CA SER A 139 6.70 8.24 -5.78
C SER A 139 5.27 8.08 -6.28
N VAL A 140 4.29 8.76 -5.67
CA VAL A 140 2.90 8.81 -6.15
C VAL A 140 2.79 9.63 -7.43
N LEU A 141 3.53 10.73 -7.57
CA LEU A 141 3.53 11.54 -8.79
C LEU A 141 4.18 10.82 -9.99
N VAL A 142 5.14 9.94 -9.73
CA VAL A 142 5.83 9.13 -10.76
C VAL A 142 5.09 7.82 -11.08
N ASN A 143 4.23 7.35 -10.17
CA ASN A 143 3.19 6.34 -10.44
C ASN A 143 1.81 7.01 -10.46
N PRO A 144 1.47 7.86 -11.43
CA PRO A 144 0.08 8.24 -11.57
C PRO A 144 -0.72 6.96 -11.85
N ASP A 145 -1.92 6.86 -11.30
CA ASP A 145 -2.92 5.87 -11.69
C ASP A 145 -3.20 6.03 -13.21
N ASN A 146 -2.32 5.49 -14.04
CA ASN A 146 -2.14 5.91 -15.44
C ASN A 146 -3.10 5.24 -16.42
N PHE A 147 -3.85 4.26 -15.97
CA PHE A 147 -4.88 3.67 -16.82
C PHE A 147 -6.16 4.50 -16.71
N ASP A 148 -6.88 4.60 -17.81
CA ASP A 148 -8.12 5.37 -17.90
C ASP A 148 -9.21 4.74 -17.02
N LYS A 149 -9.15 5.07 -15.73
CA LYS A 149 -10.04 4.54 -14.70
C LYS A 149 -11.49 4.95 -14.94
N ASP A 150 -11.71 6.15 -15.44
CA ASP A 150 -13.06 6.65 -15.73
C ASP A 150 -13.71 5.79 -16.83
N THR A 151 -12.97 5.48 -17.90
CA THR A 151 -13.45 4.55 -18.93
C THR A 151 -13.66 3.14 -18.38
N TYR A 152 -12.79 2.67 -17.50
CA TYR A 152 -12.94 1.36 -16.86
C TYR A 152 -14.20 1.27 -15.98
N ASP A 153 -14.43 2.27 -15.12
CA ASP A 153 -15.56 2.34 -14.20
C ASP A 153 -16.89 2.47 -14.98
N GLN A 154 -16.89 3.21 -16.10
CA GLN A 154 -18.03 3.25 -17.04
C GLN A 154 -18.31 1.87 -17.65
N GLY A 155 -17.26 1.17 -18.11
CA GLY A 155 -17.37 -0.19 -18.61
C GLY A 155 -17.96 -1.15 -17.58
N MET A 156 -17.49 -1.08 -16.33
CA MET A 156 -17.98 -1.95 -15.26
C MET A 156 -19.42 -1.61 -14.82
N THR A 157 -19.82 -0.34 -14.92
CA THR A 157 -21.21 0.09 -14.71
C THR A 157 -22.13 -0.49 -15.79
N ALA A 158 -21.72 -0.42 -17.06
CA ALA A 158 -22.45 -1.03 -18.16
C ALA A 158 -22.51 -2.56 -18.02
N PHE A 159 -21.41 -3.19 -17.60
CA PHE A 159 -21.36 -4.62 -17.31
C PHE A 159 -22.42 -5.03 -16.28
N LYS A 160 -22.48 -4.29 -15.17
CA LYS A 160 -23.43 -4.57 -14.08
C LYS A 160 -24.88 -4.41 -14.54
N SER A 161 -25.19 -3.35 -15.28
CA SER A 161 -26.54 -3.13 -15.82
C SER A 161 -26.97 -4.27 -16.76
N ASN A 162 -26.06 -4.76 -17.61
CA ASN A 162 -26.32 -5.90 -18.47
C ASN A 162 -26.51 -7.21 -17.70
N GLU A 163 -25.73 -7.43 -16.63
CA GLU A 163 -25.91 -8.57 -15.74
C GLU A 163 -27.28 -8.53 -15.06
N GLU A 164 -27.65 -7.40 -14.46
CA GLU A 164 -28.96 -7.22 -13.81
C GLU A 164 -30.11 -7.50 -14.78
N GLU A 165 -30.01 -7.04 -16.03
CA GLU A 165 -30.97 -7.35 -17.07
C GLU A 165 -31.00 -8.84 -17.41
N ALA A 166 -29.83 -9.45 -17.64
CA ALA A 166 -29.73 -10.85 -18.03
C ALA A 166 -30.32 -11.77 -16.95
N LEU A 167 -30.07 -11.49 -15.66
CA LEU A 167 -30.52 -12.31 -14.54
C LEU A 167 -32.05 -12.32 -14.34
N LYS A 168 -32.81 -11.44 -15.00
CA LYS A 168 -34.28 -11.50 -15.04
C LYS A 168 -34.82 -12.83 -15.56
N LEU A 169 -34.01 -13.61 -16.29
CA LEU A 169 -34.36 -14.98 -16.67
C LEU A 169 -34.85 -15.79 -15.47
N PHE A 170 -34.17 -15.70 -14.33
CA PHE A 170 -34.51 -16.53 -13.17
C PHE A 170 -35.88 -16.18 -12.60
N THR A 171 -36.31 -14.91 -12.67
CA THR A 171 -37.68 -14.52 -12.32
C THR A 171 -38.72 -15.15 -13.25
N LEU A 172 -38.44 -15.25 -14.56
CA LEU A 172 -39.35 -15.93 -15.51
C LEU A 172 -39.43 -17.43 -15.22
N LEU A 173 -38.30 -18.05 -14.86
CA LEU A 173 -38.26 -19.47 -14.50
C LEU A 173 -39.00 -19.74 -13.19
N ASP A 174 -38.83 -18.89 -12.17
CA ASP A 174 -39.51 -19.01 -10.87
C ASP A 174 -41.04 -18.87 -11.00
N ASN A 175 -41.50 -18.07 -11.96
CA ASN A 175 -42.92 -17.92 -12.29
C ASN A 175 -43.46 -19.03 -13.21
N GLU A 176 -42.62 -20.00 -13.60
CA GLU A 176 -42.94 -21.07 -14.55
C GLU A 176 -43.37 -20.57 -15.96
N ASP A 177 -42.97 -19.34 -16.33
CA ASP A 177 -43.27 -18.71 -17.62
C ASP A 177 -42.30 -19.18 -18.73
N PHE A 178 -42.29 -20.49 -19.01
CA PHE A 178 -41.27 -21.11 -19.87
C PHE A 178 -41.22 -20.60 -21.31
N ASP A 179 -42.35 -20.18 -21.89
CA ASP A 179 -42.40 -19.59 -23.23
C ASP A 179 -41.66 -18.25 -23.25
N GLN A 180 -41.96 -17.36 -22.30
CA GLN A 180 -41.28 -16.08 -22.18
C GLN A 180 -39.81 -16.26 -21.81
N ALA A 181 -39.49 -17.23 -20.95
CA ALA A 181 -38.11 -17.56 -20.60
C ALA A 181 -37.31 -18.02 -21.83
N SER A 182 -37.89 -18.88 -22.66
CA SER A 182 -37.28 -19.35 -23.92
C SER A 182 -37.02 -18.18 -24.88
N ASP A 183 -38.00 -17.32 -25.09
CA ASP A 183 -37.85 -16.14 -25.96
C ASP A 183 -36.83 -15.13 -25.40
N PHE A 184 -36.84 -14.92 -24.09
CA PHE A 184 -35.89 -14.06 -23.41
C PHE A 184 -34.45 -14.57 -23.57
N ILE A 185 -34.21 -15.88 -23.42
CA ILE A 185 -32.88 -16.46 -23.60
C ILE A 185 -32.33 -16.18 -25.01
N LYS A 186 -33.16 -16.42 -26.04
CA LYS A 186 -32.76 -16.24 -27.44
C LYS A 186 -32.49 -14.78 -27.80
N ASN A 187 -33.37 -13.89 -27.36
CA ASN A 187 -33.43 -12.53 -27.90
C ASN A 187 -32.72 -11.49 -27.01
N THR A 188 -32.56 -11.77 -25.70
CA THR A 188 -32.07 -10.77 -24.74
C THR A 188 -30.95 -11.33 -23.86
N GLY A 189 -31.20 -12.42 -23.14
CA GLY A 189 -30.32 -12.91 -22.08
C GLY A 189 -28.90 -13.24 -22.55
N ILE A 190 -28.77 -14.08 -23.59
CA ILE A 190 -27.45 -14.41 -24.15
C ILE A 190 -26.77 -13.18 -24.77
N ALA A 191 -27.54 -12.31 -25.41
CA ALA A 191 -27.01 -11.08 -26.01
C ALA A 191 -26.35 -10.17 -24.96
N LYS A 192 -26.97 -10.02 -23.78
CA LYS A 192 -26.43 -9.24 -22.67
C LYS A 192 -25.11 -9.80 -22.13
N TRP A 193 -24.98 -11.12 -22.00
CA TRP A 193 -23.71 -11.75 -21.63
C TRP A 193 -22.63 -11.58 -22.70
N LEU A 194 -22.99 -11.62 -23.98
CA LEU A 194 -22.05 -11.37 -25.08
C LEU A 194 -21.60 -9.91 -25.12
N GLU A 195 -22.47 -8.95 -24.83
CA GLU A 195 -22.11 -7.53 -24.65
C GLU A 195 -21.08 -7.37 -23.53
N ASN A 196 -21.28 -8.05 -22.40
CA ASN A 196 -20.33 -8.03 -21.29
C ASN A 196 -18.95 -8.61 -21.64
N LEU A 197 -18.90 -9.68 -22.44
CA LEU A 197 -17.63 -10.19 -22.95
C LEU A 197 -16.90 -9.18 -23.85
N LYS A 198 -17.64 -8.35 -24.61
CA LYS A 198 -17.06 -7.27 -25.42
C LYS A 198 -16.55 -6.13 -24.54
N ILE A 199 -17.32 -5.72 -23.53
CA ILE A 199 -16.89 -4.70 -22.55
C ILE A 199 -15.55 -5.12 -21.95
N LEU A 200 -15.44 -6.34 -21.42
CA LEU A 200 -14.20 -6.84 -20.84
C LEU A 200 -13.03 -6.83 -21.84
N ALA A 201 -13.29 -7.21 -23.11
CA ALA A 201 -12.27 -7.15 -24.15
C ALA A 201 -11.80 -5.74 -24.50
N GLU A 202 -12.67 -4.71 -24.37
CA GLU A 202 -12.25 -3.31 -24.51
C GLU A 202 -11.48 -2.84 -23.27
N MET A 203 -11.88 -3.26 -22.06
CA MET A 203 -11.19 -2.88 -20.83
C MET A 203 -9.75 -3.43 -20.79
N ASP A 204 -9.52 -4.63 -21.32
CA ASP A 204 -8.18 -5.23 -21.40
C ASP A 204 -7.22 -4.48 -22.34
N LYS A 205 -7.74 -3.62 -23.22
CA LYS A 205 -6.93 -2.78 -24.12
C LYS A 205 -6.47 -1.49 -23.46
N LEU A 206 -6.99 -1.14 -22.29
CA LEU A 206 -6.59 0.08 -21.58
C LEU A 206 -5.11 -0.01 -21.20
N GLU A 207 -4.34 0.99 -21.64
CA GLU A 207 -2.92 1.07 -21.36
C GLU A 207 -2.69 1.26 -19.85
N GLY A 208 -1.75 0.51 -19.28
CA GLY A 208 -1.40 0.63 -17.86
C GLY A 208 -2.37 -0.02 -16.87
N ILE A 209 -3.41 -0.74 -17.33
CA ILE A 209 -4.36 -1.39 -16.41
C ILE A 209 -3.66 -2.36 -15.45
N TYR A 210 -4.03 -2.27 -14.17
CA TYR A 210 -3.42 -3.02 -13.08
C TYR A 210 -3.51 -4.54 -13.28
N PRO A 211 -2.47 -5.32 -12.90
CA PRO A 211 -2.51 -6.77 -12.98
C PRO A 211 -3.72 -7.39 -12.28
N ASP A 212 -4.08 -6.89 -11.10
CA ASP A 212 -5.21 -7.40 -10.32
C ASP A 212 -6.56 -7.18 -11.04
N LEU A 213 -6.70 -6.06 -11.77
CA LEU A 213 -7.89 -5.79 -12.59
C LEU A 213 -7.95 -6.68 -13.83
N LYS A 214 -6.80 -7.00 -14.45
CA LYS A 214 -6.75 -8.01 -15.52
C LYS A 214 -7.18 -9.39 -15.02
N GLU A 215 -6.72 -9.78 -13.83
CA GLU A 215 -7.14 -11.04 -13.20
C GLU A 215 -8.65 -11.05 -12.91
N GLN A 216 -9.19 -9.94 -12.39
CA GLN A 216 -10.62 -9.76 -12.19
C GLN A 216 -11.40 -9.87 -13.51
N ASN A 217 -10.95 -9.22 -14.57
CA ASN A 217 -11.57 -9.30 -15.90
C ASN A 217 -11.63 -10.73 -16.43
N GLU A 218 -10.58 -11.52 -16.22
CA GLU A 218 -10.56 -12.94 -16.61
C GLU A 218 -11.56 -13.79 -15.81
N LEU A 219 -11.71 -13.52 -14.51
CA LEU A 219 -12.76 -14.16 -13.70
C LEU A 219 -14.16 -13.78 -14.19
N LEU A 220 -14.42 -12.51 -14.49
CA LEU A 220 -15.69 -12.04 -15.05
C LEU A 220 -15.96 -12.64 -16.44
N ARG A 221 -14.93 -12.77 -17.28
CA ARG A 221 -15.00 -13.43 -18.58
C ARG A 221 -15.43 -14.88 -18.43
N ARG A 222 -14.83 -15.60 -17.48
CA ARG A 222 -15.21 -17.00 -17.19
C ARG A 222 -16.63 -17.09 -16.65
N TYR A 223 -17.04 -16.17 -15.80
CA TYR A 223 -18.40 -16.08 -15.30
C TYR A 223 -19.42 -15.91 -16.43
N CYS A 224 -19.21 -14.95 -17.35
CA CYS A 224 -20.09 -14.76 -18.51
C CYS A 224 -20.17 -16.01 -19.40
N GLN A 225 -19.04 -16.69 -19.64
CA GLN A 225 -19.02 -17.93 -20.42
C GLN A 225 -19.86 -19.04 -19.78
N LEU A 226 -19.72 -19.24 -18.47
CA LEU A 226 -20.51 -20.23 -17.73
C LEU A 226 -22.01 -19.88 -17.74
N ARG A 227 -22.35 -18.59 -17.61
CA ARG A 227 -23.74 -18.11 -17.73
C ARG A 227 -24.33 -18.37 -19.11
N ILE A 228 -23.58 -18.10 -20.19
CA ILE A 228 -24.03 -18.41 -21.55
C ILE A 228 -24.28 -19.92 -21.71
N GLN A 229 -23.39 -20.77 -21.20
CA GLN A 229 -23.58 -22.22 -21.24
C GLN A 229 -24.82 -22.66 -20.45
N SER A 230 -25.03 -22.09 -19.26
CA SER A 230 -26.21 -22.34 -18.43
C SER A 230 -27.49 -21.96 -19.19
N TYR A 231 -27.53 -20.79 -19.84
CA TYR A 231 -28.68 -20.34 -20.63
C TYR A 231 -28.98 -21.29 -21.80
N GLN A 232 -27.94 -21.77 -22.49
CA GLN A 232 -28.09 -22.74 -23.58
C GLN A 232 -28.68 -24.07 -23.10
N LEU A 233 -28.24 -24.58 -21.94
CA LEU A 233 -28.77 -25.81 -21.35
C LEU A 233 -30.20 -25.63 -20.84
N ILE A 234 -30.49 -24.52 -20.15
CA ILE A 234 -31.84 -24.19 -19.69
C ILE A 234 -32.80 -24.10 -20.86
N HIS A 235 -32.43 -23.40 -21.93
CA HIS A 235 -33.25 -23.29 -23.13
C HIS A 235 -33.50 -24.64 -23.80
N LYS A 236 -32.46 -25.49 -23.88
CA LYS A 236 -32.60 -26.86 -24.39
C LYS A 236 -33.53 -27.71 -23.50
N LYS A 237 -33.42 -27.55 -22.17
CA LYS A 237 -34.27 -28.21 -21.17
C LYS A 237 -35.75 -27.86 -21.39
N ILE A 238 -36.04 -26.57 -21.58
CA ILE A 238 -37.39 -26.05 -21.85
C ILE A 238 -37.95 -26.67 -23.14
N ILE A 239 -37.22 -26.59 -24.25
CA ILE A 239 -37.70 -27.11 -25.55
C ILE A 239 -37.91 -28.64 -25.53
N GLN A 240 -37.01 -29.38 -24.87
CA GLN A 240 -37.05 -30.84 -24.86
C GLN A 240 -37.93 -31.42 -23.77
N HIS A 241 -38.47 -30.59 -22.86
CA HIS A 241 -39.23 -31.02 -21.69
C HIS A 241 -38.55 -32.19 -20.93
N THR A 242 -37.25 -32.08 -20.69
CA THR A 242 -36.43 -33.16 -20.10
C THR A 242 -35.75 -32.73 -18.81
N SER A 243 -35.61 -33.63 -17.85
CA SER A 243 -34.78 -33.43 -16.65
C SER A 243 -33.34 -33.93 -16.81
N SER A 244 -33.00 -34.52 -17.97
CA SER A 244 -31.67 -35.11 -18.22
C SER A 244 -30.50 -34.11 -18.19
N LEU A 245 -30.80 -32.81 -18.23
CA LEU A 245 -29.82 -31.73 -18.22
C LEU A 245 -29.61 -31.12 -16.81
N ASP A 246 -30.41 -31.52 -15.82
CA ASP A 246 -30.42 -30.90 -14.49
C ASP A 246 -29.06 -30.97 -13.81
N VAL A 247 -28.42 -32.15 -13.86
CA VAL A 247 -27.07 -32.35 -13.30
C VAL A 247 -26.04 -31.43 -13.95
N GLN A 248 -26.12 -31.21 -15.27
CA GLN A 248 -25.17 -30.34 -15.98
C GLN A 248 -25.40 -28.86 -15.61
N ILE A 249 -26.66 -28.46 -15.41
CA ILE A 249 -26.99 -27.10 -14.97
C ILE A 249 -26.51 -26.88 -13.54
N GLU A 250 -26.75 -27.82 -12.63
CA GLU A 250 -26.27 -27.75 -11.24
C GLU A 250 -24.74 -27.68 -11.14
N ASP A 251 -24.01 -28.43 -11.98
CA ASP A 251 -22.55 -28.36 -12.04
C ASP A 251 -22.07 -26.99 -12.54
N LEU A 252 -22.73 -26.39 -13.53
CA LEU A 252 -22.43 -25.02 -13.97
C LEU A 252 -22.71 -24.00 -12.85
N ASP A 253 -23.81 -24.13 -12.14
CA ASP A 253 -24.15 -23.24 -11.02
C ASP A 253 -23.12 -23.33 -9.89
N ARG A 254 -22.61 -24.53 -9.60
CA ARG A 254 -21.49 -24.72 -8.66
C ARG A 254 -20.22 -24.03 -9.15
N MET A 255 -19.88 -24.15 -10.44
CA MET A 255 -18.72 -23.46 -11.01
C MET A 255 -18.88 -21.94 -10.97
N ILE A 256 -20.08 -21.43 -11.25
CA ILE A 256 -20.42 -20.01 -11.15
C ILE A 256 -20.25 -19.53 -9.70
N GLY A 257 -20.79 -20.27 -8.73
CA GLY A 257 -20.62 -19.97 -7.31
C GLY A 257 -19.15 -19.83 -6.89
N ASN A 258 -18.30 -20.77 -7.33
CA ASN A 258 -16.86 -20.72 -7.07
C ASN A 258 -16.18 -19.47 -7.67
N ILE A 259 -16.60 -19.02 -8.85
CA ILE A 259 -16.07 -17.79 -9.45
C ILE A 259 -16.54 -16.57 -8.67
N LEU A 260 -17.81 -16.51 -8.27
CA LEU A 260 -18.34 -15.41 -7.46
C LEU A 260 -17.67 -15.30 -6.09
N GLU A 261 -17.34 -16.43 -5.46
CA GLU A 261 -16.55 -16.44 -4.22
C GLU A 261 -15.15 -15.84 -4.41
N LYS A 262 -14.46 -16.20 -5.50
CA LYS A 262 -13.15 -15.62 -5.83
C LYS A 262 -13.25 -14.11 -6.07
N LEU A 263 -14.26 -13.68 -6.84
CA LEU A 263 -14.53 -12.27 -7.10
C LEU A 263 -14.82 -11.46 -5.83
N ASN A 264 -15.48 -12.06 -4.83
CA ASN A 264 -15.74 -11.40 -3.55
C ASN A 264 -14.53 -11.37 -2.60
N ARG A 265 -13.59 -12.31 -2.72
CA ARG A 265 -12.33 -12.30 -1.93
C ARG A 265 -11.30 -11.31 -2.46
N ASN A 266 -11.40 -10.93 -3.73
CA ASN A 266 -10.53 -9.97 -4.39
C ASN A 266 -11.05 -8.51 -4.30
N LYS A 267 -12.07 -8.25 -3.47
CA LYS A 267 -12.54 -6.90 -3.11
C LYS A 267 -11.94 -6.47 -1.78
#